data_AF-A0A1X6PBT0-F1
#
_entry.id   AF-A0A1X6PBT0-F1
#
_cell.length_a   1.000
_cell.length_b   1.000
_cell.length_c   1.000
_cell.angle_alpha   90.00
_cell.angle_beta   90.00
_cell.angle_gamma   90.00
#
_symmetry.space_group_name_H-M   'P 1'
#
loop_
_entity.id
_entity.type
_entity.pdbx_description
1 polymer ?
#
loop_
_entity_poly.entity_id
_entity_poly.type
_entity_poly.pdbx_seq_one_letter_code
_entity_poly.pdbx_strand_id
1 'polypeptide(L)'
;MQGHMLALTGGADMWRCPSGYPCLVADMGSLSAPSWLMTRPRTVASLETQWLLSVWSFARWCALRPKLWVCGDGVVGVPCRDCGLVMAYESLGATHLACRTEGCALIGVPQGELMPTLPKTAMGLAFRSARRTFGGVRGFPIVPDLPIAVQHPLLHCTSNIIRMIFFFMLACFTRQQADTARASIYEFEGKTNMGAMYGREFRALVAKLLACPDMLGVPIDRAILMLMSLAQLLSAAWRKAVGRGSVAEREASAAILELSAKLLAPLFALFKRLDPETKDKGVFNLYVHAAAAHAREHTGRNAPPVPLVSDDDIEGIIRQLNTYFKTRTSNISRVEALVDMHAIFPYVTEPTRSRFSAEAGIYTASLRVCACAAGLGPTLQADFKHAEALAANDEALSVAHSVGSNGADVTTFTLPASVRETEQTIMNIVYRSEDETVVRLGIERRIALALVQRQAVVDIYFCGNLGGEHSVMANVLLTTPLPPETCPGGAPDPTSDEPVPELDDIEAQVPAAAGGLAPHSSGDASVPTPIFMEQPGTTPSEITPFLPPVALRRRLFGGEDETNIGDAGEWAAAAREELTMVEMCVTRTQTEHFEDWCSKNAADATEIRHAAEKLQVKLIELLANSTSAVVHVV
;
A
#
# COMPACT_ATOMS: atom_id res chain seq x y z
N MET A 1 -0.36 2.44 -13.87
CA MET A 1 0.64 1.83 -14.79
C MET A 1 1.57 0.88 -14.04
N GLN A 2 2.34 1.34 -13.03
CA GLN A 2 3.22 0.49 -12.20
C GLN A 2 2.50 -0.74 -11.60
N GLY A 3 1.29 -0.59 -11.08
CA GLY A 3 0.53 -1.72 -10.52
C GLY A 3 0.23 -2.83 -11.52
N HIS A 4 -0.04 -2.49 -12.78
CA HIS A 4 -0.26 -3.49 -13.84
C HIS A 4 1.06 -4.11 -14.31
N MET A 5 2.14 -3.32 -14.44
CA MET A 5 3.46 -3.81 -14.84
C MET A 5 4.07 -4.78 -13.81
N LEU A 6 3.87 -4.51 -12.53
CA LEU A 6 4.42 -5.30 -11.43
C LEU A 6 3.43 -6.35 -10.89
N ALA A 7 2.29 -6.55 -11.57
CA ALA A 7 1.19 -7.41 -11.12
C ALA A 7 0.73 -7.16 -9.66
N LEU A 8 0.89 -5.93 -9.18
CA LEU A 8 0.47 -5.47 -7.86
C LEU A 8 -1.02 -5.10 -7.89
N THR A 9 -1.76 -5.48 -6.86
CA THR A 9 -3.17 -5.09 -6.72
C THR A 9 -3.39 -3.66 -6.27
N GLY A 10 -4.29 -2.97 -6.96
CA GLY A 10 -5.01 -1.78 -6.48
C GLY A 10 -6.53 -1.83 -6.72
N GLY A 11 -7.10 -3.00 -7.05
CA GLY A 11 -8.53 -3.15 -7.36
C GLY A 11 -9.23 -4.17 -6.45
N ALA A 12 -10.16 -3.68 -5.64
CA ALA A 12 -11.20 -4.40 -4.87
C ALA A 12 -10.82 -5.28 -3.66
N ASP A 13 -9.55 -5.64 -3.43
CA ASP A 13 -9.10 -6.27 -2.17
C ASP A 13 -8.47 -5.25 -1.22
N MET A 14 -8.47 -5.51 0.10
CA MET A 14 -7.92 -4.60 1.12
C MET A 14 -6.57 -3.99 0.67
N TRP A 15 -6.45 -2.67 0.79
CA TRP A 15 -5.28 -1.88 0.34
C TRP A 15 -3.94 -2.48 0.82
N ARG A 16 -2.86 -2.35 0.05
CA ARG A 16 -1.54 -2.88 0.42
C ARG A 16 -0.44 -1.90 0.06
N CYS A 17 0.65 -1.94 0.81
CA CYS A 17 1.84 -1.19 0.46
C CYS A 17 2.55 -1.84 -0.75
N PRO A 18 2.74 -1.11 -1.87
CA PRO A 18 3.49 -1.60 -3.01
C PRO A 18 5.00 -1.64 -2.75
N SER A 19 5.54 -0.73 -1.93
CA SER A 19 6.99 -0.65 -1.67
C SER A 19 7.45 -1.52 -0.50
N GLY A 20 6.58 -1.79 0.48
CA GLY A 20 6.92 -2.53 1.69
C GLY A 20 6.08 -3.80 1.91
N TYR A 21 6.68 -4.77 2.61
CA TYR A 21 6.05 -6.02 3.03
C TYR A 21 6.67 -6.54 4.35
N PRO A 22 5.87 -6.94 5.36
CA PRO A 22 4.44 -6.71 5.50
C PRO A 22 4.16 -5.30 6.02
N CYS A 23 3.29 -4.54 5.34
CA CYS A 23 2.71 -3.29 5.85
C CYS A 23 1.21 -3.51 6.06
N LEU A 24 0.77 -3.63 7.32
CA LEU A 24 -0.62 -3.92 7.64
C LEU A 24 -1.49 -2.66 7.50
N VAL A 25 -2.67 -2.82 6.91
CA VAL A 25 -3.61 -1.71 6.67
C VAL A 25 -4.05 -1.04 7.97
N ALA A 26 -4.31 -1.85 9.00
CA ALA A 26 -4.69 -1.37 10.33
C ALA A 26 -3.61 -0.46 10.93
N ASP A 27 -2.34 -0.72 10.58
CA ASP A 27 -1.18 -0.12 11.21
C ASP A 27 -0.58 1.04 10.38
N MET A 28 -1.06 1.26 9.15
CA MET A 28 -0.52 2.28 8.24
C MET A 28 -0.51 3.70 8.85
N GLY A 29 -1.39 3.97 9.82
CA GLY A 29 -1.46 5.24 10.52
C GLY A 29 -0.59 5.34 11.78
N SER A 30 -0.05 4.24 12.30
CA SER A 30 0.62 4.18 13.61
C SER A 30 2.06 3.70 13.45
N LEU A 31 3.02 4.61 13.62
CA LEU A 31 4.46 4.31 13.49
C LEU A 31 4.96 3.33 14.55
N SER A 32 4.35 3.39 15.73
CA SER A 32 4.64 2.53 16.86
C SER A 32 4.07 1.12 16.73
N ALA A 33 3.31 0.84 15.66
CA ALA A 33 2.77 -0.49 15.43
C ALA A 33 3.91 -1.48 15.11
N PRO A 34 3.93 -2.68 15.73
CA PRO A 34 5.01 -3.64 15.53
C PRO A 34 5.25 -4.05 14.07
N SER A 35 4.21 -4.01 13.23
CA SER A 35 4.32 -4.35 11.80
C SER A 35 5.29 -3.45 11.04
N TRP A 36 5.53 -2.23 11.48
CA TRP A 36 6.50 -1.33 10.86
C TRP A 36 7.93 -1.83 11.01
N LEU A 37 8.28 -2.42 12.15
CA LEU A 37 9.61 -3.01 12.38
C LEU A 37 9.85 -4.26 11.53
N MET A 38 8.78 -4.91 11.08
CA MET A 38 8.86 -6.12 10.25
C MET A 38 8.97 -5.80 8.76
N THR A 39 8.71 -4.56 8.37
CA THR A 39 8.59 -4.15 6.97
C THR A 39 9.93 -4.28 6.24
N ARG A 40 9.88 -4.91 5.07
CA ARG A 40 11.00 -5.12 4.14
C ARG A 40 10.63 -4.55 2.77
N PRO A 41 11.60 -4.07 1.98
CA PRO A 41 11.35 -3.64 0.61
C PRO A 41 10.76 -4.76 -0.24
N ARG A 42 9.75 -4.46 -1.05
CA ARG A 42 9.26 -5.37 -2.08
C ARG A 42 10.13 -5.27 -3.32
N THR A 43 10.73 -6.40 -3.68
CA THR A 43 11.51 -6.58 -4.90
C THR A 43 10.72 -7.41 -5.92
N VAL A 44 11.12 -7.37 -7.20
CA VAL A 44 10.57 -8.25 -8.25
C VAL A 44 10.62 -9.72 -7.80
N ALA A 45 11.75 -10.17 -7.26
CA ALA A 45 11.92 -11.53 -6.72
C ALA A 45 10.93 -11.85 -5.58
N SER A 46 10.67 -10.88 -4.68
CA SER A 46 9.67 -11.06 -3.63
C SER A 46 8.26 -11.20 -4.21
N LEU A 47 7.91 -10.46 -5.27
CA LEU A 47 6.61 -10.53 -5.93
C LEU A 47 6.41 -11.86 -6.65
N GLU A 48 7.46 -12.36 -7.33
CA GLU A 48 7.43 -13.70 -7.92
C GLU A 48 7.19 -14.77 -6.86
N THR A 49 7.93 -14.70 -5.75
CA THR A 49 7.78 -15.67 -4.66
C THR A 49 6.37 -15.62 -4.05
N GLN A 50 5.83 -14.42 -3.85
CA GLN A 50 4.46 -14.22 -3.38
C GLN A 50 3.41 -14.81 -4.33
N TRP A 51 3.61 -14.65 -5.64
CA TRP A 51 2.74 -15.23 -6.66
C TRP A 51 2.80 -16.76 -6.66
N LEU A 52 4.00 -17.33 -6.64
CA LEU A 52 4.21 -18.77 -6.56
C LEU A 52 3.56 -19.37 -5.29
N LEU A 53 3.75 -18.75 -4.13
CA LEU A 53 3.11 -19.21 -2.88
C LEU A 53 1.58 -19.14 -2.93
N SER A 54 1.02 -18.14 -3.60
CA SER A 54 -0.42 -18.00 -3.80
C SER A 54 -0.97 -19.13 -4.67
N VAL A 55 -0.31 -19.41 -5.81
CA VAL A 55 -0.71 -20.49 -6.71
C VAL A 55 -0.51 -21.86 -6.07
N TRP A 56 0.56 -22.06 -5.31
CA TRP A 56 0.82 -23.30 -4.59
C TRP A 56 -0.27 -23.61 -3.56
N SER A 57 -0.65 -22.61 -2.75
CA SER A 57 -1.73 -22.76 -1.77
C SER A 57 -3.08 -23.02 -2.44
N PHE A 58 -3.34 -22.37 -3.57
CA PHE A 58 -4.54 -22.61 -4.36
C PHE A 58 -4.57 -24.01 -5.00
N ALA A 59 -3.44 -24.53 -5.46
CA ALA A 59 -3.30 -25.89 -5.97
C ALA A 59 -3.64 -26.92 -4.89
N ARG A 60 -3.06 -26.76 -3.69
CA ARG A 60 -3.33 -27.61 -2.52
C ARG A 60 -4.79 -27.56 -2.10
N TRP A 61 -5.41 -26.37 -2.09
CA TRP A 61 -6.86 -26.23 -1.86
C TRP A 61 -7.69 -26.96 -2.91
N CYS A 62 -7.38 -26.81 -4.20
CA CYS A 62 -8.13 -27.47 -5.26
C CYS A 62 -8.03 -29.00 -5.21
N ALA A 63 -6.91 -29.55 -4.73
CA ALA A 63 -6.73 -30.99 -4.55
C ALA A 63 -7.49 -31.51 -3.32
N LEU A 64 -7.31 -30.87 -2.15
CA LEU A 64 -7.74 -31.42 -0.86
C LEU A 64 -9.14 -30.96 -0.41
N ARG A 65 -9.69 -29.87 -0.97
CA ARG A 65 -11.00 -29.32 -0.55
C ARG A 65 -12.16 -30.32 -0.62
N PRO A 66 -12.26 -31.24 -1.60
CA PRO A 66 -13.34 -32.22 -1.66
C PRO A 66 -13.39 -33.18 -0.45
N LYS A 67 -12.38 -33.17 0.45
CA LYS A 67 -12.22 -34.08 1.60
C LYS A 67 -12.15 -35.59 1.25
N LEU A 68 -12.32 -35.93 -0.02
CA LEU A 68 -12.17 -37.28 -0.57
C LEU A 68 -10.69 -37.63 -0.82
N TRP A 69 -9.89 -36.61 -1.13
CA TRP A 69 -8.46 -36.75 -1.40
C TRP A 69 -7.67 -36.66 -0.11
N VAL A 70 -6.70 -37.55 0.03
CA VAL A 70 -5.77 -37.60 1.16
C VAL A 70 -4.34 -37.43 0.65
N CYS A 71 -3.49 -36.84 1.49
CA CYS A 71 -2.05 -36.75 1.27
C CYS A 71 -1.30 -37.24 2.51
N GLY A 72 -0.30 -38.09 2.31
CA GLY A 72 0.56 -38.59 3.37
C GLY A 72 1.58 -39.61 2.84
N ASP A 73 2.71 -39.73 3.53
CA ASP A 73 3.80 -40.66 3.22
C ASP A 73 4.33 -40.56 1.77
N GLY A 74 4.22 -39.39 1.14
CA GLY A 74 4.66 -39.18 -0.24
C GLY A 74 3.63 -39.53 -1.30
N VAL A 75 2.38 -39.82 -0.90
CA VAL A 75 1.30 -40.24 -1.80
C VAL A 75 0.13 -39.27 -1.70
N VAL A 76 -0.44 -38.92 -2.85
CA VAL A 76 -1.72 -38.18 -2.96
C VAL A 76 -2.71 -39.07 -3.70
N GLY A 77 -3.90 -39.26 -3.14
CA GLY A 77 -4.87 -40.17 -3.72
C GLY A 77 -6.19 -40.24 -2.97
N VAL A 78 -7.00 -41.23 -3.30
CA VAL A 78 -8.31 -41.47 -2.66
C VAL A 78 -8.27 -42.84 -1.97
N PRO A 79 -8.68 -42.97 -0.70
CA PRO A 79 -8.75 -44.28 -0.04
C PRO A 79 -9.83 -45.14 -0.69
N CYS A 80 -9.52 -46.41 -0.96
CA CYS A 80 -10.51 -47.37 -1.44
C CYS A 80 -11.59 -47.58 -0.37
N ARG A 81 -12.87 -47.56 -0.77
CA ARG A 81 -14.02 -47.73 0.15
C ARG A 81 -14.10 -49.12 0.78
N ASP A 82 -13.40 -50.11 0.23
CA ASP A 82 -13.40 -51.49 0.71
C ASP A 82 -12.13 -51.81 1.52
N CYS A 83 -10.95 -51.80 0.89
CA CYS A 83 -9.71 -52.19 1.55
C CYS A 83 -8.98 -51.05 2.28
N GLY A 84 -9.45 -49.80 2.17
CA GLY A 84 -8.84 -48.62 2.83
C GLY A 84 -7.50 -48.16 2.24
N LEU A 85 -6.87 -48.94 1.36
CA LEU A 85 -5.61 -48.58 0.72
C LEU A 85 -5.77 -47.36 -0.20
N VAL A 86 -4.81 -46.44 -0.15
CA VAL A 86 -4.81 -45.22 -0.96
C VAL A 86 -4.56 -45.56 -2.43
N MET A 87 -5.54 -45.26 -3.28
CA MET A 87 -5.40 -45.30 -4.73
C MET A 87 -4.65 -44.03 -5.13
N ALA A 88 -3.35 -44.19 -5.39
CA ALA A 88 -2.48 -43.06 -5.75
C ALA A 88 -2.92 -42.40 -7.06
N TYR A 89 -2.70 -41.09 -7.15
CA TYR A 89 -2.76 -40.37 -8.40
C TYR A 89 -1.69 -40.92 -9.34
N GLU A 90 -2.12 -41.45 -10.48
CA GLU A 90 -1.22 -41.85 -11.57
C GLU A 90 -1.59 -41.04 -12.81
N SER A 91 -0.64 -40.24 -13.30
CA SER A 91 -0.88 -39.40 -14.48
C SER A 91 -0.73 -40.22 -15.76
N LEU A 92 -1.84 -40.32 -16.53
CA LEU A 92 -1.96 -40.18 -17.99
C LEU A 92 -3.30 -40.80 -18.46
N GLY A 93 -4.25 -39.96 -18.88
CA GLY A 93 -5.45 -40.36 -19.63
C GLY A 93 -6.63 -40.97 -18.85
N ALA A 94 -6.46 -41.33 -17.57
CA ALA A 94 -7.56 -41.80 -16.74
C ALA A 94 -8.47 -40.62 -16.32
N THR A 95 -9.78 -40.87 -16.19
CA THR A 95 -10.74 -39.92 -15.60
C THR A 95 -11.09 -40.28 -14.15
N HIS A 96 -10.80 -41.51 -13.74
CA HIS A 96 -11.12 -42.04 -12.41
C HIS A 96 -9.98 -42.90 -11.85
N LEU A 97 -9.89 -42.92 -10.52
CA LEU A 97 -9.09 -43.84 -9.73
C LEU A 97 -9.90 -45.09 -9.42
N ALA A 98 -9.26 -46.25 -9.53
CA ALA A 98 -9.82 -47.55 -9.20
C ALA A 98 -8.80 -48.36 -8.39
N CYS A 99 -9.31 -49.21 -7.48
CA CYS A 99 -8.46 -50.05 -6.66
C CYS A 99 -7.77 -51.12 -7.51
N ARG A 100 -6.47 -51.33 -7.30
CA ARG A 100 -5.67 -52.36 -7.99
C ARG A 100 -5.23 -53.50 -7.07
N THR A 101 -5.65 -53.47 -5.81
CA THR A 101 -5.29 -54.49 -4.83
C THR A 101 -5.98 -55.79 -5.17
N GLU A 102 -5.20 -56.82 -5.45
CA GLU A 102 -5.71 -58.17 -5.65
C GLU A 102 -6.50 -58.63 -4.40
N GLY A 103 -7.70 -59.18 -4.62
CA GLY A 103 -8.59 -59.60 -3.54
C GLY A 103 -9.52 -58.52 -2.97
N CYS A 104 -9.40 -57.26 -3.40
CA CYS A 104 -10.37 -56.21 -3.06
C CYS A 104 -11.69 -56.43 -3.81
N ALA A 105 -12.84 -56.29 -3.12
CA ALA A 105 -14.16 -56.45 -3.73
C ALA A 105 -14.48 -55.35 -4.76
N LEU A 106 -13.77 -54.22 -4.69
CA LEU A 106 -13.91 -53.07 -5.58
C LEU A 106 -12.73 -52.92 -6.55
N ILE A 107 -12.00 -53.99 -6.85
CA ILE A 107 -10.91 -53.99 -7.83
C ILE A 107 -11.42 -53.52 -9.21
N GLY A 108 -10.71 -52.59 -9.84
CA GLY A 108 -11.06 -52.02 -11.15
C GLY A 108 -12.32 -51.14 -11.16
N VAL A 109 -13.06 -51.03 -10.05
CA VAL A 109 -14.26 -50.21 -9.96
C VAL A 109 -13.86 -48.74 -9.75
N PRO A 110 -14.37 -47.80 -10.58
CA PRO A 110 -14.16 -46.36 -10.39
C PRO A 110 -14.68 -45.87 -9.04
N GLN A 111 -13.81 -45.22 -8.26
CA GLN A 111 -14.12 -44.79 -6.89
C GLN A 111 -13.77 -43.32 -6.60
N GLY A 112 -12.79 -42.74 -7.29
CA GLY A 112 -12.43 -41.33 -7.15
C GLY A 112 -12.35 -40.65 -8.51
N GLU A 113 -13.04 -39.52 -8.69
CA GLU A 113 -12.87 -38.68 -9.88
C GLU A 113 -11.51 -37.96 -9.79
N LEU A 114 -10.71 -38.00 -10.87
CA LEU A 114 -9.38 -37.41 -10.88
C LEU A 114 -9.42 -35.87 -10.85
N MET A 115 -10.43 -35.27 -11.49
CA MET A 115 -10.56 -33.82 -11.66
C MET A 115 -11.99 -33.34 -11.33
N PRO A 116 -12.43 -33.48 -10.07
CA PRO A 116 -13.79 -33.10 -9.71
C PRO A 116 -14.05 -31.62 -10.00
N THR A 117 -15.25 -31.34 -10.51
CA THR A 117 -15.71 -29.97 -10.74
C THR A 117 -15.87 -29.23 -9.41
N LEU A 118 -15.23 -28.07 -9.29
CA LEU A 118 -15.27 -27.26 -8.06
C LEU A 118 -16.25 -26.09 -8.21
N PRO A 119 -16.97 -25.67 -7.15
CA PRO A 119 -17.85 -24.51 -7.24
C PRO A 119 -17.07 -23.23 -7.56
N LYS A 120 -17.51 -22.49 -8.59
CA LYS A 120 -16.83 -21.27 -9.09
C LYS A 120 -16.67 -20.19 -8.03
N THR A 121 -17.69 -20.01 -7.17
CA THR A 121 -17.67 -19.04 -6.07
C THR A 121 -16.61 -19.40 -5.03
N ALA A 122 -16.53 -20.67 -4.64
CA ALA A 122 -15.54 -21.18 -3.69
C ALA A 122 -14.11 -21.08 -4.24
N MET A 123 -13.90 -21.41 -5.52
CA MET A 123 -12.61 -21.22 -6.18
C MET A 123 -12.18 -19.74 -6.16
N GLY A 124 -13.12 -18.83 -6.45
CA GLY A 124 -12.85 -17.39 -6.41
C GLY A 124 -12.45 -16.90 -5.02
N LEU A 125 -13.15 -17.35 -3.97
CA LEU A 125 -12.84 -17.01 -2.58
C LEU A 125 -11.48 -17.58 -2.13
N ALA A 126 -11.21 -18.84 -2.43
CA ALA A 126 -9.94 -19.50 -2.11
C ALA A 126 -8.76 -18.81 -2.81
N PHE A 127 -8.88 -18.52 -4.10
CA PHE A 127 -7.82 -17.86 -4.87
C PHE A 127 -7.52 -16.45 -4.36
N ARG A 128 -8.56 -15.65 -4.07
CA ARG A 128 -8.38 -14.32 -3.45
C ARG A 128 -7.75 -14.44 -2.06
N SER A 129 -8.15 -15.42 -1.26
CA SER A 129 -7.60 -15.65 0.08
C SER A 129 -6.13 -16.06 0.05
N ALA A 130 -5.75 -16.95 -0.87
CA ALA A 130 -4.35 -17.34 -1.11
C ALA A 130 -3.51 -16.09 -1.45
N ARG A 131 -3.97 -15.30 -2.42
CA ARG A 131 -3.30 -14.05 -2.81
C ARG A 131 -3.16 -13.08 -1.64
N ARG A 132 -4.22 -12.87 -0.86
CA ARG A 132 -4.19 -11.98 0.32
C ARG A 132 -3.16 -12.42 1.36
N THR A 133 -3.04 -13.73 1.57
CA THR A 133 -2.08 -14.31 2.52
C THR A 133 -0.65 -13.95 2.14
N PHE A 134 -0.31 -13.98 0.85
CA PHE A 134 1.05 -13.70 0.36
C PHE A 134 1.19 -12.32 -0.27
N GLY A 135 0.46 -11.31 0.18
CA GLY A 135 0.75 -9.92 -0.21
C GLY A 135 0.10 -9.42 -1.51
N GLY A 136 -0.80 -10.20 -2.12
CA GLY A 136 -1.86 -9.71 -3.02
C GLY A 136 -1.59 -9.81 -4.53
N VAL A 137 -0.44 -10.34 -4.94
CA VAL A 137 0.02 -10.36 -6.35
C VAL A 137 -0.98 -11.05 -7.29
N ARG A 138 -1.08 -10.59 -8.55
CA ARG A 138 -2.04 -11.10 -9.58
C ARG A 138 -1.42 -11.93 -10.70
N GLY A 139 -0.10 -12.01 -10.75
CA GLY A 139 0.63 -12.62 -11.86
C GLY A 139 2.13 -12.39 -11.70
N PHE A 140 2.90 -12.81 -12.69
CA PHE A 140 4.28 -12.41 -12.80
C PHE A 140 4.41 -10.95 -13.25
N PRO A 141 5.48 -10.25 -12.83
CA PRO A 141 5.84 -8.97 -13.42
C PRO A 141 6.01 -9.11 -14.94
N ILE A 142 5.46 -8.17 -15.71
CA ILE A 142 5.46 -8.22 -17.20
C ILE A 142 6.87 -8.06 -17.77
N VAL A 143 7.77 -7.41 -17.02
CA VAL A 143 9.15 -7.17 -17.43
C VAL A 143 10.09 -7.96 -16.50
N PRO A 144 10.41 -9.22 -16.84
CA PRO A 144 11.39 -9.99 -16.07
C PRO A 144 12.77 -9.36 -16.18
N ASP A 145 13.62 -9.61 -15.18
CA ASP A 145 15.06 -9.31 -15.18
C ASP A 145 15.46 -7.82 -15.30
N LEU A 146 14.50 -6.89 -15.24
CA LEU A 146 14.80 -5.47 -15.13
C LEU A 146 15.03 -5.09 -13.65
N PRO A 147 16.14 -4.41 -13.30
CA PRO A 147 16.37 -3.93 -11.94
C PRO A 147 15.42 -2.77 -11.62
N ILE A 148 14.17 -3.10 -11.30
CA ILE A 148 13.12 -2.14 -10.96
C ILE A 148 13.08 -1.98 -9.44
N ALA A 149 13.33 -0.76 -8.97
CA ALA A 149 12.94 -0.35 -7.62
C ALA A 149 11.44 0.02 -7.62
N VAL A 150 10.66 -0.58 -6.73
CA VAL A 150 9.23 -0.25 -6.59
C VAL A 150 9.09 1.08 -5.86
N GLN A 151 9.01 2.16 -6.63
CA GLN A 151 8.83 3.50 -6.09
C GLN A 151 7.35 3.85 -5.92
N HIS A 152 7.01 4.46 -4.79
CA HIS A 152 5.71 5.10 -4.63
C HIS A 152 5.58 6.30 -5.59
N PRO A 153 4.40 6.51 -6.21
CA PRO A 153 4.11 7.75 -6.93
C PRO A 153 3.88 8.86 -5.91
N LEU A 154 4.93 9.29 -5.22
CA LEU A 154 4.83 10.18 -4.05
C LEU A 154 4.21 11.53 -4.42
N LEU A 155 4.37 12.01 -5.65
CA LEU A 155 3.66 13.19 -6.14
C LEU A 155 2.14 12.98 -6.16
N HIS A 156 1.69 11.85 -6.69
CA HIS A 156 0.30 11.45 -6.64
C HIS A 156 -0.19 11.29 -5.20
N CYS A 157 0.62 10.70 -4.33
CA CYS A 157 0.30 10.52 -2.90
C CYS A 157 0.12 11.88 -2.20
N THR A 158 1.12 12.77 -2.28
CA THR A 158 1.10 14.10 -1.67
C THR A 158 -0.05 14.98 -2.18
N SER A 159 -0.33 14.94 -3.49
CA SER A 159 -1.49 15.62 -4.08
C SER A 159 -2.81 15.10 -3.53
N ASN A 160 -2.95 13.78 -3.42
CA ASN A 160 -4.16 13.17 -2.87
C ASN A 160 -4.34 13.48 -1.39
N ILE A 161 -3.27 13.46 -0.58
CA ILE A 161 -3.31 13.84 0.83
C ILE A 161 -3.84 15.28 0.98
N ILE A 162 -3.32 16.22 0.20
CA ILE A 162 -3.80 17.61 0.23
C ILE A 162 -5.26 17.72 -0.20
N ARG A 163 -5.60 17.12 -1.34
CA ARG A 163 -6.97 17.12 -1.88
C ARG A 163 -7.97 16.56 -0.86
N MET A 164 -7.57 15.51 -0.16
CA MET A 164 -8.35 14.90 0.88
C MET A 164 -8.58 15.76 2.10
N ILE A 165 -7.52 16.34 2.67
CA ILE A 165 -7.65 17.22 3.85
C ILE A 165 -8.58 18.38 3.49
N PHE A 166 -8.52 18.84 2.24
CA PHE A 166 -9.41 19.86 1.71
C PHE A 166 -10.89 19.41 1.62
N PHE A 167 -11.17 18.22 1.09
CA PHE A 167 -12.54 17.70 1.07
C PHE A 167 -13.06 17.35 2.46
N PHE A 168 -12.20 16.83 3.35
CA PHE A 168 -12.52 16.59 4.74
C PHE A 168 -12.93 17.89 5.45
N MET A 169 -12.20 18.98 5.22
CA MET A 169 -12.59 20.32 5.71
C MET A 169 -13.99 20.71 5.23
N LEU A 170 -14.26 20.60 3.93
CA LEU A 170 -15.57 20.94 3.38
C LEU A 170 -16.69 20.05 3.93
N ALA A 171 -16.40 18.78 4.18
CA ALA A 171 -17.35 17.82 4.74
C ALA A 171 -17.65 18.10 6.22
N CYS A 172 -16.75 18.78 6.94
CA CYS A 172 -16.98 19.23 8.32
C CYS A 172 -17.83 20.50 8.42
N PHE A 173 -18.01 21.23 7.33
CA PHE A 173 -18.82 22.44 7.33
C PHE A 173 -20.31 22.14 7.29
N THR A 174 -21.12 23.05 7.86
CA THR A 174 -22.55 23.09 7.57
C THR A 174 -22.76 23.34 6.07
N ARG A 175 -23.94 22.97 5.54
CA ARG A 175 -24.25 23.17 4.11
C ARG A 175 -24.03 24.61 3.65
N GLN A 176 -24.48 25.59 4.44
CA GLN A 176 -24.31 27.02 4.12
C GLN A 176 -22.83 27.41 4.07
N GLN A 177 -22.05 27.01 5.08
CA GLN A 177 -20.61 27.27 5.13
C GLN A 177 -19.87 26.62 3.96
N ALA A 178 -20.21 25.37 3.62
CA ALA A 178 -19.62 24.67 2.49
C ALA A 178 -19.91 25.40 1.17
N ASP A 179 -21.13 25.93 0.99
CA ASP A 179 -21.50 26.69 -0.20
C ASP A 179 -20.77 28.04 -0.28
N THR A 180 -20.64 28.76 0.84
CA THR A 180 -19.81 29.98 0.92
C THR A 180 -18.36 29.70 0.57
N ALA A 181 -17.75 28.68 1.19
CA ALA A 181 -16.36 28.31 0.93
C ALA A 181 -16.15 27.92 -0.55
N ARG A 182 -17.07 27.12 -1.14
CA ARG A 182 -17.03 26.76 -2.57
C ARG A 182 -17.09 27.98 -3.48
N ALA A 183 -17.98 28.93 -3.20
CA ALA A 183 -18.10 30.15 -3.99
C ALA A 183 -16.79 30.95 -3.98
N SER A 184 -16.17 31.14 -2.81
CA SER A 184 -14.86 31.80 -2.70
C SER A 184 -13.77 31.06 -3.46
N ILE A 185 -13.71 29.72 -3.37
CA ILE A 185 -12.73 28.92 -4.12
C ILE A 185 -12.91 29.10 -5.63
N TYR A 186 -14.14 29.07 -6.11
CA TYR A 186 -14.45 29.24 -7.52
C TYR A 186 -14.03 30.62 -8.04
N GLU A 187 -14.20 31.65 -7.23
CA GLU A 187 -13.72 32.99 -7.51
C GLU A 187 -12.18 33.06 -7.58
N PHE A 188 -11.48 32.49 -6.60
CA PHE A 188 -10.01 32.53 -6.55
C PHE A 188 -9.31 31.68 -7.62
N GLU A 189 -9.89 30.55 -7.99
CA GLU A 189 -9.32 29.63 -8.97
C GLU A 189 -9.83 29.89 -10.39
N GLY A 190 -10.87 30.72 -10.56
CA GLY A 190 -11.49 30.99 -11.86
C GLY A 190 -12.13 29.73 -12.47
N LYS A 191 -12.66 28.84 -11.63
CA LYS A 191 -13.26 27.56 -12.03
C LYS A 191 -14.66 27.41 -11.44
N THR A 192 -15.50 26.64 -12.10
CA THR A 192 -16.88 26.36 -11.64
C THR A 192 -17.03 25.02 -10.92
N ASN A 193 -15.98 24.19 -10.92
CA ASN A 193 -16.01 22.84 -10.34
C ASN A 193 -14.64 22.41 -9.82
N MET A 194 -14.58 22.01 -8.55
CA MET A 194 -13.36 21.48 -7.91
C MET A 194 -12.99 20.08 -8.41
N GLY A 195 -13.93 19.30 -8.94
CA GLY A 195 -13.65 18.00 -9.55
C GLY A 195 -12.77 18.08 -10.80
N ALA A 196 -12.71 19.26 -11.44
CA ALA A 196 -11.84 19.54 -12.58
C ALA A 196 -10.50 20.18 -12.15
N MET A 197 -10.20 20.23 -10.85
CA MET A 197 -8.94 20.74 -10.35
C MET A 197 -7.85 19.67 -10.32
N TYR A 198 -6.67 20.03 -10.79
CA TYR A 198 -5.45 19.22 -10.74
C TYR A 198 -4.83 19.28 -9.34
N GLY A 199 -3.98 18.29 -9.01
CA GLY A 199 -3.29 18.22 -7.72
C GLY A 199 -2.51 19.50 -7.39
N ARG A 200 -1.83 20.09 -8.38
CA ARG A 200 -1.09 21.35 -8.22
C ARG A 200 -1.97 22.54 -7.81
N GLU A 201 -3.23 22.57 -8.27
CA GLU A 201 -4.15 23.67 -7.96
C GLU A 201 -4.65 23.54 -6.52
N PHE A 202 -4.90 22.32 -6.05
CA PHE A 202 -5.17 22.09 -4.62
C PHE A 202 -3.96 22.47 -3.74
N ARG A 203 -2.73 22.17 -4.17
CA ARG A 203 -1.51 22.60 -3.45
C ARG A 203 -1.42 24.14 -3.37
N ALA A 204 -1.66 24.82 -4.49
CA ALA A 204 -1.66 26.28 -4.54
C ALA A 204 -2.77 26.88 -3.66
N LEU A 205 -3.97 26.29 -3.67
CA LEU A 205 -5.07 26.70 -2.81
C LEU A 205 -4.75 26.54 -1.32
N VAL A 206 -4.13 25.43 -0.92
CA VAL A 206 -3.65 25.26 0.46
C VAL A 206 -2.59 26.30 0.83
N ALA A 207 -1.64 26.60 -0.05
CA ALA A 207 -0.64 27.65 0.20
C ALA A 207 -1.29 29.03 0.39
N LYS A 208 -2.28 29.38 -0.45
CA LYS A 208 -3.08 30.60 -0.27
C LYS A 208 -3.80 30.59 1.08
N LEU A 209 -4.33 29.44 1.51
CA LEU A 209 -5.13 29.31 2.72
C LEU A 209 -4.29 29.44 3.98
N LEU A 210 -3.10 28.85 3.98
CA LEU A 210 -2.14 29.02 5.06
C LEU A 210 -1.61 30.47 5.11
N ALA A 211 -1.50 31.14 3.96
CA ALA A 211 -1.13 32.55 3.88
C ALA A 211 -2.28 33.50 4.32
N CYS A 212 -3.53 33.12 4.07
CA CYS A 212 -4.74 33.90 4.33
C CYS A 212 -5.90 32.96 4.75
N PRO A 213 -5.98 32.59 6.05
CA PRO A 213 -6.98 31.63 6.54
C PRO A 213 -8.43 32.07 6.34
N ASP A 214 -8.67 33.39 6.36
CA ASP A 214 -10.00 33.97 6.25
C ASP A 214 -10.53 34.04 4.81
N MET A 215 -9.75 33.62 3.80
CA MET A 215 -10.14 33.79 2.39
C MET A 215 -11.47 33.09 2.05
N LEU A 216 -11.81 32.00 2.75
CA LEU A 216 -13.03 31.25 2.48
C LEU A 216 -14.29 31.88 3.10
N GLY A 217 -14.14 32.95 3.87
CA GLY A 217 -15.26 33.60 4.58
C GLY A 217 -15.91 32.72 5.66
N VAL A 218 -15.24 31.62 6.04
CA VAL A 218 -15.73 30.62 7.00
C VAL A 218 -14.57 30.24 7.91
N PRO A 219 -14.78 30.17 9.25
CA PRO A 219 -13.74 29.75 10.18
C PRO A 219 -13.36 28.28 9.95
N ILE A 220 -12.05 28.01 9.95
CA ILE A 220 -11.50 26.67 9.73
C ILE A 220 -10.94 26.16 11.05
N ASP A 221 -11.32 24.93 11.43
CA ASP A 221 -10.79 24.33 12.65
C ASP A 221 -9.26 24.20 12.58
N ARG A 222 -8.61 24.53 13.69
CA ARG A 222 -7.16 24.47 13.82
C ARG A 222 -6.57 23.12 13.44
N ALA A 223 -7.23 22.00 13.76
CA ALA A 223 -6.76 20.68 13.41
C ALA A 223 -6.61 20.53 11.89
N ILE A 224 -7.55 21.05 11.11
CA ILE A 224 -7.47 21.06 9.65
C ILE A 224 -6.29 21.91 9.16
N LEU A 225 -6.14 23.13 9.68
CA LEU A 225 -5.02 24.01 9.31
C LEU A 225 -3.66 23.40 9.64
N MET A 226 -3.56 22.68 10.77
CA MET A 226 -2.36 21.93 11.16
C MET A 226 -2.08 20.78 10.18
N LEU A 227 -3.08 19.97 9.83
CA LEU A 227 -2.94 18.90 8.84
C LEU A 227 -2.51 19.47 7.48
N MET A 228 -3.09 20.60 7.06
CA MET A 228 -2.73 21.30 5.82
C MET A 228 -1.30 21.84 5.86
N SER A 229 -0.87 22.39 6.99
CA SER A 229 0.50 22.90 7.19
C SER A 229 1.54 21.78 7.07
N LEU A 230 1.29 20.64 7.71
CA LEU A 230 2.16 19.46 7.59
C LEU A 230 2.13 18.88 6.17
N ALA A 231 0.96 18.81 5.53
CA ALA A 231 0.84 18.28 4.17
C ALA A 231 1.48 19.20 3.11
N GLN A 232 1.44 20.54 3.30
CA GLN A 232 2.17 21.48 2.45
C GLN A 232 3.68 21.29 2.64
N LEU A 233 4.16 21.22 3.88
CA LEU A 233 5.58 21.04 4.19
C LEU A 233 6.10 19.72 3.58
N LEU A 234 5.36 18.64 3.78
CA LEU A 234 5.60 17.33 3.16
C LEU A 234 5.73 17.45 1.63
N SER A 235 4.79 18.14 0.99
CA SER A 235 4.75 18.28 -0.47
C SER A 235 5.88 19.15 -1.03
N ALA A 236 6.32 20.17 -0.29
CA ALA A 236 7.45 21.02 -0.66
C ALA A 236 8.78 20.29 -0.43
N ALA A 237 8.93 19.62 0.71
CA ALA A 237 10.09 18.82 1.06
C ALA A 237 10.32 17.70 0.05
N TRP A 238 9.27 16.98 -0.35
CA TRP A 238 9.36 15.95 -1.40
C TRP A 238 9.95 16.51 -2.70
N ARG A 239 9.41 17.63 -3.20
CA ARG A 239 9.88 18.26 -4.45
C ARG A 239 11.35 18.64 -4.39
N LYS A 240 11.82 19.18 -3.25
CA LYS A 240 13.25 19.51 -3.07
C LYS A 240 14.12 18.25 -2.89
N ALA A 241 13.60 17.20 -2.26
CA ALA A 241 14.33 15.95 -2.01
C ALA A 241 14.60 15.12 -3.27
N VAL A 242 13.77 15.25 -4.31
CA VAL A 242 13.98 14.64 -5.64
C VAL A 242 14.44 15.63 -6.71
N GLY A 243 14.52 16.92 -6.34
CA GLY A 243 14.79 18.00 -7.27
C GLY A 243 16.25 18.07 -7.74
N ARG A 244 16.58 19.18 -8.39
CA ARG A 244 17.92 19.43 -8.97
C ARG A 244 18.91 20.07 -7.99
N GLY A 245 18.59 20.11 -6.70
CA GLY A 245 19.48 20.64 -5.66
C GLY A 245 20.74 19.79 -5.48
N SER A 246 21.72 20.33 -4.76
CA SER A 246 22.89 19.56 -4.32
C SER A 246 22.46 18.34 -3.48
N VAL A 247 23.33 17.32 -3.41
CA VAL A 247 23.07 16.12 -2.61
C VAL A 247 22.74 16.47 -1.15
N ALA A 248 23.41 17.46 -0.58
CA ALA A 248 23.15 17.94 0.78
C ALA A 248 21.76 18.59 0.93
N GLU A 249 21.34 19.43 -0.02
CA GLU A 249 20.00 20.04 -0.01
C GLU A 249 18.91 18.99 -0.20
N ARG A 250 19.13 18.00 -1.09
CA ARG A 250 18.20 16.90 -1.29
C ARG A 250 18.04 16.09 -0.01
N GLU A 251 19.14 15.76 0.66
CA GLU A 251 19.10 15.01 1.92
C GLU A 251 18.40 15.77 3.04
N ALA A 252 18.76 17.04 3.23
CA ALA A 252 18.09 17.90 4.20
C ALA A 252 16.58 17.96 3.96
N SER A 253 16.17 18.02 2.68
CA SER A 253 14.76 17.98 2.30
C SER A 253 14.12 16.61 2.54
N ALA A 254 14.84 15.51 2.35
CA ALA A 254 14.37 14.15 2.63
C ALA A 254 14.14 13.91 4.12
N ALA A 255 15.00 14.48 4.99
CA ALA A 255 14.81 14.45 6.44
C ALA A 255 13.54 15.22 6.86
N ILE A 256 13.29 16.40 6.29
CA ILE A 256 12.04 17.16 6.51
C ILE A 256 10.82 16.36 6.02
N LEU A 257 10.93 15.73 4.84
CA LEU A 257 9.87 14.92 4.27
C LEU A 257 9.49 13.78 5.21
N GLU A 258 10.46 13.02 5.71
CA GLU A 258 10.22 11.91 6.61
C GLU A 258 9.62 12.37 7.95
N LEU A 259 10.19 13.41 8.57
CA LEU A 259 9.70 13.94 9.85
C LEU A 259 8.26 14.46 9.73
N SER A 260 7.97 15.27 8.70
CA SER A 260 6.62 15.80 8.47
C SER A 260 5.61 14.69 8.20
N ALA A 261 6.00 13.64 7.46
CA ALA A 261 5.17 12.46 7.24
C ALA A 261 4.91 11.67 8.52
N LYS A 262 5.94 11.46 9.35
CA LYS A 262 5.84 10.74 10.63
C LYS A 262 4.94 11.47 11.63
N LEU A 263 4.91 12.80 11.61
CA LEU A 263 3.97 13.57 12.43
C LEU A 263 2.56 13.58 11.82
N LEU A 264 2.44 13.67 10.49
CA LEU A 264 1.16 13.71 9.79
C LEU A 264 0.40 12.38 9.83
N ALA A 265 1.08 11.23 9.68
CA ALA A 265 0.46 9.91 9.61
C ALA A 265 -0.50 9.59 10.78
N PRO A 266 -0.06 9.68 12.05
CA PRO A 266 -0.92 9.34 13.17
C PRO A 266 -2.00 10.39 13.44
N LEU A 267 -1.70 11.68 13.21
CA LEU A 267 -2.68 12.75 13.31
C LEU A 267 -3.77 12.61 12.26
N PHE A 268 -3.39 12.33 11.01
CA PHE A 268 -4.33 12.11 9.92
C PHE A 268 -5.21 10.88 10.18
N ALA A 269 -4.62 9.76 10.60
CA ALA A 269 -5.38 8.54 10.92
C ALA A 269 -6.39 8.74 12.06
N LEU A 270 -6.04 9.58 13.05
CA LEU A 270 -6.93 9.96 14.14
C LEU A 270 -8.08 10.85 13.65
N PHE A 271 -7.77 12.00 13.03
CA PHE A 271 -8.78 12.99 12.63
C PHE A 271 -9.67 12.51 11.50
N LYS A 272 -9.17 11.68 10.59
CA LYS A 272 -9.94 11.10 9.48
C LYS A 272 -11.19 10.34 9.95
N ARG A 273 -11.22 9.84 11.20
CA ARG A 273 -12.40 9.17 11.76
C ARG A 273 -13.62 10.09 11.88
N LEU A 274 -13.38 11.40 11.92
CA LEU A 274 -14.41 12.43 11.94
C LEU A 274 -14.92 12.78 10.53
N ASP A 275 -14.28 12.28 9.46
CA ASP A 275 -14.69 12.55 8.08
C ASP A 275 -15.99 11.80 7.77
N PRO A 276 -17.11 12.50 7.52
CA PRO A 276 -18.40 11.86 7.27
C PRO A 276 -18.45 11.16 5.89
N GLU A 277 -17.58 11.53 4.94
CA GLU A 277 -17.61 11.03 3.57
C GLU A 277 -16.54 9.96 3.31
N THR A 278 -15.38 10.06 3.95
CA THR A 278 -14.22 9.25 3.57
C THR A 278 -13.49 8.49 4.67
N LYS A 279 -14.01 8.48 5.91
CA LYS A 279 -13.41 7.76 7.03
C LYS A 279 -13.03 6.30 6.71
N ASP A 280 -13.90 5.58 5.99
CA ASP A 280 -13.72 4.15 5.67
C ASP A 280 -12.82 3.89 4.45
N LYS A 281 -12.40 4.93 3.72
CA LYS A 281 -11.58 4.79 2.51
C LYS A 281 -10.11 4.54 2.88
N GLY A 282 -9.70 3.29 2.99
CA GLY A 282 -8.34 2.90 3.41
C GLY A 282 -7.17 3.38 2.54
N VAL A 283 -7.40 3.69 1.25
CA VAL A 283 -6.38 4.18 0.29
C VAL A 283 -5.62 5.42 0.77
N PHE A 284 -6.26 6.18 1.62
CA PHE A 284 -5.76 7.44 2.13
C PHE A 284 -4.71 7.28 3.23
N ASN A 285 -4.87 6.26 4.07
CA ASN A 285 -3.85 5.88 5.04
C ASN A 285 -2.62 5.35 4.31
N LEU A 286 -2.81 4.64 3.18
CA LEU A 286 -1.73 4.16 2.33
C LEU A 286 -0.88 5.31 1.75
N TYR A 287 -1.50 6.42 1.30
CA TYR A 287 -0.74 7.55 0.76
C TYR A 287 0.15 8.23 1.81
N VAL A 288 -0.34 8.40 3.04
CA VAL A 288 0.48 9.01 4.12
C VAL A 288 1.53 8.01 4.62
N HIS A 289 1.18 6.72 4.74
CA HIS A 289 2.12 5.64 5.07
C HIS A 289 3.30 5.59 4.10
N ALA A 290 3.03 5.66 2.79
CA ALA A 290 4.05 5.69 1.75
C ALA A 290 5.10 6.77 2.01
N ALA A 291 4.65 7.96 2.42
CA ALA A 291 5.52 9.07 2.73
C ALA A 291 6.31 8.87 4.03
N ALA A 292 5.68 8.30 5.06
CA ALA A 292 6.28 8.15 6.39
C ALA A 292 7.20 6.93 6.54
N ALA A 293 6.99 5.89 5.74
CA ALA A 293 7.75 4.64 5.77
C ALA A 293 8.80 4.55 4.66
N HIS A 294 8.44 4.94 3.42
CA HIS A 294 9.20 4.53 2.23
C HIS A 294 9.81 5.70 1.45
N ALA A 295 9.42 6.95 1.72
CA ALA A 295 9.85 8.05 0.87
C ALA A 295 11.37 8.30 0.90
N ARG A 296 12.01 8.16 2.06
CA ARG A 296 13.46 8.42 2.19
C ARG A 296 14.33 7.36 1.51
N GLU A 297 13.79 6.16 1.27
CA GLU A 297 14.48 5.11 0.49
C GLU A 297 14.72 5.53 -0.97
N HIS A 298 13.96 6.49 -1.47
CA HIS A 298 13.98 6.91 -2.88
C HIS A 298 14.19 8.41 -3.08
N THR A 299 14.51 9.14 -2.01
CA THR A 299 14.74 10.60 -2.04
C THR A 299 16.10 10.94 -1.41
N GLY A 300 16.51 12.21 -1.45
CA GLY A 300 17.72 12.65 -0.79
C GLY A 300 18.99 12.15 -1.47
N ARG A 301 19.93 11.59 -0.68
CA ARG A 301 21.14 10.91 -1.20
C ARG A 301 20.81 9.70 -2.06
N ASN A 302 19.68 9.04 -1.80
CA ASN A 302 19.24 7.84 -2.52
C ASN A 302 18.54 8.15 -3.85
N ALA A 303 18.17 9.41 -4.08
CA ALA A 303 17.61 9.83 -5.36
C ALA A 303 18.70 9.74 -6.47
N PRO A 304 18.36 9.22 -7.67
CA PRO A 304 19.27 9.20 -8.80
C PRO A 304 19.93 10.57 -9.05
N PRO A 305 21.17 10.61 -9.58
CA PRO A 305 21.86 11.87 -9.89
C PRO A 305 21.24 12.60 -11.09
N VAL A 306 20.31 11.95 -11.81
CA VAL A 306 19.54 12.53 -12.91
C VAL A 306 18.19 13.05 -12.41
N PRO A 307 17.67 14.15 -12.97
CA PRO A 307 16.32 14.61 -12.65
C PRO A 307 15.29 13.51 -12.91
N LEU A 308 14.49 13.18 -11.90
CA LEU A 308 13.37 12.26 -12.07
C LEU A 308 12.30 12.91 -12.96
N VAL A 309 11.78 12.16 -13.93
CA VAL A 309 10.58 12.56 -14.66
C VAL A 309 9.40 12.42 -13.71
N SER A 310 8.84 13.54 -13.30
CA SER A 310 7.68 13.60 -12.39
C SER A 310 6.36 13.63 -13.15
N ASP A 311 5.23 13.39 -12.46
CA ASP A 311 3.91 13.60 -13.06
C ASP A 311 3.74 15.07 -13.52
N ASP A 312 4.38 16.04 -12.88
CA ASP A 312 4.33 17.45 -13.31
C ASP A 312 5.01 17.63 -14.68
N ASP A 313 6.12 16.93 -14.94
CA ASP A 313 6.78 16.92 -16.24
C ASP A 313 5.89 16.26 -17.30
N ILE A 314 5.28 15.11 -16.97
CA ILE A 314 4.36 14.39 -17.85
C ILE A 314 3.12 15.24 -18.16
N GLU A 315 2.49 15.85 -17.16
CA GLU A 315 1.35 16.77 -17.34
C GLU A 315 1.73 18.00 -18.16
N GLY A 316 2.95 18.53 -17.96
CA GLY A 316 3.51 19.61 -18.75
C GLY A 316 3.59 19.25 -20.23
N ILE A 317 4.14 18.08 -20.54
CA ILE A 317 4.21 17.54 -21.91
C ILE A 317 2.81 17.27 -22.46
N ILE A 318 1.89 16.68 -21.68
CA ILE A 318 0.48 16.47 -22.10
C ILE A 318 -0.19 17.81 -22.46
N ARG A 319 0.05 18.86 -21.69
CA ARG A 319 -0.49 20.20 -21.98
C ARG A 319 0.12 20.79 -23.26
N GLN A 320 1.42 20.63 -23.46
CA GLN A 320 2.10 21.05 -24.68
C GLN A 320 1.56 20.28 -25.89
N LEU A 321 1.44 18.96 -25.79
CA LEU A 321 0.83 18.08 -26.79
C LEU A 321 -0.59 18.53 -27.12
N ASN A 322 -1.44 18.73 -26.11
CA ASN A 322 -2.81 19.20 -26.31
C ASN A 322 -2.86 20.56 -27.00
N THR A 323 -1.93 21.48 -26.68
CA THR A 323 -1.84 22.77 -27.36
C THR A 323 -1.44 22.58 -28.81
N TYR A 324 -0.37 21.82 -29.07
CA TYR A 324 0.11 21.50 -30.41
C TYR A 324 -1.00 20.88 -31.28
N PHE A 325 -1.66 19.83 -30.79
CA PHE A 325 -2.76 19.15 -31.50
C PHE A 325 -3.98 20.06 -31.72
N LYS A 326 -4.29 20.97 -30.79
CA LYS A 326 -5.39 21.95 -30.98
C LYS A 326 -5.04 23.03 -31.99
N THR A 327 -3.76 23.45 -32.05
CA THR A 327 -3.30 24.47 -33.00
C THR A 327 -3.07 23.94 -34.41
N ARG A 328 -2.84 22.63 -34.57
CA ARG A 328 -2.77 21.95 -35.87
C ARG A 328 -4.12 21.30 -36.20
N THR A 329 -5.02 22.06 -36.83
CA THR A 329 -6.27 21.50 -37.37
C THR A 329 -6.05 20.85 -38.74
N SER A 330 -6.41 19.56 -38.80
CA SER A 330 -6.88 18.76 -39.95
C SER A 330 -5.92 18.43 -41.12
N ASN A 331 -5.39 17.20 -41.11
CA ASN A 331 -5.30 16.20 -42.20
C ASN A 331 -4.10 15.24 -42.07
N ILE A 332 -3.28 15.37 -41.03
CA ILE A 332 -2.16 14.46 -40.77
C ILE A 332 -2.55 13.38 -39.76
N SER A 333 -1.97 12.19 -39.90
CA SER A 333 -2.19 11.11 -38.92
C SER A 333 -1.62 11.49 -37.55
N ARG A 334 -2.12 10.88 -36.46
CA ARG A 334 -1.55 11.12 -35.12
C ARG A 334 -0.06 10.75 -35.04
N VAL A 335 0.36 9.74 -35.81
CA VAL A 335 1.77 9.32 -35.90
C VAL A 335 2.61 10.40 -36.59
N GLU A 336 2.14 10.91 -37.72
CA GLU A 336 2.80 12.00 -38.46
C GLU A 336 2.90 13.28 -37.63
N ALA A 337 1.84 13.64 -36.91
CA ALA A 337 1.86 14.76 -35.98
C ALA A 337 2.87 14.58 -34.83
N LEU A 338 3.06 13.35 -34.32
CA LEU A 338 4.07 13.04 -33.30
C LEU A 338 5.50 13.09 -33.87
N VAL A 339 5.70 12.59 -35.10
CA VAL A 339 7.00 12.64 -35.80
C VAL A 339 7.38 14.08 -36.12
N ASP A 340 6.46 14.88 -36.65
CA ASP A 340 6.63 16.32 -36.87
C ASP A 340 6.99 17.04 -35.57
N MET A 341 6.28 16.72 -34.49
CA MET A 341 6.58 17.32 -33.19
C MET A 341 7.99 16.97 -32.72
N HIS A 342 8.41 15.70 -32.82
CA HIS A 342 9.75 15.29 -32.40
C HIS A 342 10.84 15.95 -33.25
N ALA A 343 10.56 16.18 -34.54
CA ALA A 343 11.45 16.91 -35.44
C ALA A 343 11.54 18.42 -35.12
N ILE A 344 10.43 19.04 -34.66
CA ILE A 344 10.35 20.48 -34.35
C ILE A 344 10.85 20.77 -32.92
N PHE A 345 10.55 19.88 -31.98
CA PHE A 345 10.89 19.99 -30.57
C PHE A 345 11.89 18.88 -30.24
N PRO A 346 13.21 19.13 -30.36
CA PRO A 346 14.17 18.24 -29.73
C PRO A 346 13.79 18.15 -28.24
N TYR A 347 13.50 16.94 -27.77
CA TYR A 347 13.21 16.72 -26.36
C TYR A 347 14.51 16.90 -25.58
N VAL A 348 14.76 18.13 -25.16
CA VAL A 348 15.86 18.46 -24.28
C VAL A 348 15.28 18.64 -22.88
N THR A 349 15.73 17.85 -21.92
CA THR A 349 15.47 18.01 -20.48
C THR A 349 16.22 19.21 -19.89
N GLU A 350 16.43 20.24 -20.72
CA GLU A 350 16.94 21.53 -20.30
C GLU A 350 16.06 22.07 -19.17
N PRO A 351 16.63 22.83 -18.22
CA PRO A 351 15.84 23.44 -17.17
C PRO A 351 14.85 24.40 -17.82
N THR A 352 13.62 23.95 -18.03
CA THR A 352 12.51 24.86 -18.30
C THR A 352 12.52 25.84 -17.14
N ARG A 353 12.62 27.14 -17.42
CA ARG A 353 12.56 28.18 -16.39
C ARG A 353 11.29 27.95 -15.58
N SER A 354 11.42 27.32 -14.42
CA SER A 354 10.33 27.05 -13.51
C SER A 354 9.81 28.40 -13.05
N ARG A 355 8.54 28.68 -13.33
CA ARG A 355 7.85 29.83 -12.74
C ARG A 355 7.91 29.67 -11.22
N PHE A 356 8.24 30.75 -10.50
CA PHE A 356 8.20 30.73 -9.04
C PHE A 356 6.78 30.40 -8.56
N SER A 357 6.66 29.47 -7.62
CA SER A 357 5.40 28.97 -7.09
C SER A 357 5.48 28.87 -5.57
N ALA A 358 4.57 29.53 -4.86
CA ALA A 358 4.64 29.62 -3.40
C ALA A 358 4.45 28.25 -2.73
N GLU A 359 3.61 27.39 -3.29
CA GLU A 359 3.34 26.08 -2.71
C GLU A 359 4.53 25.11 -2.81
N ALA A 360 5.57 25.44 -3.58
CA ALA A 360 6.81 24.68 -3.71
C ALA A 360 7.86 25.01 -2.64
N GLY A 361 7.68 26.12 -1.90
CA GLY A 361 8.64 26.59 -0.90
C GLY A 361 8.55 25.84 0.43
N ILE A 362 9.70 25.70 1.09
CA ILE A 362 9.79 25.28 2.49
C ILE A 362 9.98 26.55 3.32
N TYR A 363 8.98 26.93 4.10
CA TYR A 363 9.01 28.15 4.92
C TYR A 363 9.28 27.87 6.40
N THR A 364 9.08 26.61 6.81
CA THR A 364 9.10 26.20 8.21
C THR A 364 10.52 26.08 8.74
N ALA A 365 10.74 26.74 9.88
CA ALA A 365 11.96 26.68 10.68
C ALA A 365 11.87 25.58 11.74
N SER A 366 10.70 25.41 12.34
CA SER A 366 10.50 24.43 13.40
C SER A 366 9.07 23.88 13.46
N LEU A 367 8.96 22.66 13.98
CA LEU A 367 7.70 22.02 14.33
C LEU A 367 7.63 21.92 15.86
N ARG A 368 6.54 22.35 16.48
CA ARG A 368 6.36 22.24 17.95
C ARG A 368 5.21 21.31 18.27
N VAL A 369 5.46 20.26 19.03
CA VAL A 369 4.46 19.28 19.48
C VAL A 369 4.24 19.46 20.97
N CYS A 370 3.02 19.84 21.35
CA CYS A 370 2.63 19.89 22.75
C CYS A 370 2.22 18.51 23.25
N ALA A 371 2.59 18.16 24.49
CA ALA A 371 2.20 16.92 25.14
C ALA A 371 0.69 16.66 25.16
N CYS A 372 -0.16 17.70 25.06
CA CYS A 372 -1.62 17.52 24.97
C CYS A 372 -2.04 16.70 23.74
N ALA A 373 -1.27 16.77 22.64
CA ALA A 373 -1.57 16.04 21.42
C ALA A 373 -1.48 14.53 21.65
N ALA A 374 -0.58 14.08 22.53
CA ALA A 374 -0.41 12.67 22.86
C ALA A 374 -1.64 12.07 23.54
N GLY A 375 -2.48 12.89 24.20
CA GLY A 375 -3.70 12.45 24.87
C GLY A 375 -4.90 12.22 23.95
N LEU A 376 -4.82 12.57 22.65
CA LEU A 376 -5.96 12.43 21.74
C LEU A 376 -6.18 11.00 21.21
N GLY A 377 -5.21 10.11 21.38
CA GLY A 377 -5.28 8.76 20.83
C GLY A 377 -4.27 7.83 21.50
N PRO A 378 -4.57 6.52 21.57
CA PRO A 378 -3.82 5.57 22.39
C PRO A 378 -2.37 5.36 21.92
N THR A 379 -2.08 5.56 20.62
CA THR A 379 -0.75 5.35 20.04
C THR A 379 0.08 6.62 19.91
N LEU A 380 -0.53 7.81 20.02
CA LEU A 380 0.10 9.07 19.63
C LEU A 380 1.37 9.38 20.43
N GLN A 381 1.39 9.07 21.72
CA GLN A 381 2.59 9.25 22.52
C GLN A 381 3.77 8.43 21.99
N ALA A 382 3.53 7.17 21.65
CA ALA A 382 4.54 6.29 21.11
C ALA A 382 4.94 6.71 19.69
N ASP A 383 3.99 7.15 18.87
CA ASP A 383 4.25 7.64 17.51
C ASP A 383 5.12 8.92 17.53
N PHE A 384 4.86 9.86 18.44
CA PHE A 384 5.69 11.06 18.58
C PHE A 384 7.09 10.74 19.10
N LYS A 385 7.26 9.73 19.96
CA LYS A 385 8.59 9.25 20.35
C LYS A 385 9.38 8.69 19.17
N HIS A 386 8.74 8.07 18.18
CA HIS A 386 9.42 7.64 16.95
C HIS A 386 9.87 8.84 16.10
N ALA A 387 9.06 9.90 16.01
CA ALA A 387 9.48 11.14 15.34
C ALA A 387 10.64 11.84 16.07
N GLU A 388 10.62 11.83 17.41
CA GLU A 388 11.70 12.31 18.26
C GLU A 388 12.99 11.51 18.05
N ALA A 389 12.92 10.19 18.07
CA ALA A 389 14.05 9.32 17.81
C ALA A 389 14.64 9.53 16.41
N LEU A 390 13.81 9.76 15.39
CA LEU A 390 14.29 10.15 14.05
C LEU A 390 15.11 11.44 14.14
N ALA A 391 14.55 12.51 14.71
CA ALA A 391 15.20 13.81 14.76
C ALA A 391 16.47 13.83 15.63
N ALA A 392 16.53 13.01 16.68
CA ALA A 392 17.72 12.89 17.53
C ALA A 392 18.89 12.16 16.84
N ASN A 393 18.60 11.27 15.88
CA ASN A 393 19.59 10.46 15.18
C ASN A 393 19.97 11.01 13.79
N ASP A 394 19.27 12.03 13.30
CA ASP A 394 19.47 12.62 11.99
C ASP A 394 20.46 13.79 12.02
N GLU A 395 21.39 13.86 11.07
CA GLU A 395 22.41 14.91 11.01
C GLU A 395 21.84 16.31 10.69
N ALA A 396 20.70 16.40 10.02
CA ALA A 396 20.11 17.64 9.54
C ALA A 396 18.99 18.18 10.45
N LEU A 397 18.50 17.37 11.38
CA LEU A 397 17.44 17.72 12.31
C LEU A 397 18.01 17.91 13.71
N SER A 398 17.25 18.60 14.57
CA SER A 398 17.52 18.57 16.00
C SER A 398 16.22 18.64 16.79
N VAL A 399 16.27 18.12 18.02
CA VAL A 399 15.14 18.13 18.94
C VAL A 399 15.51 18.79 20.25
N ALA A 400 14.59 19.57 20.79
CA ALA A 400 14.72 20.24 22.08
C ALA A 400 13.39 20.15 22.85
N HIS A 401 13.48 20.12 24.17
CA HIS A 401 12.32 20.12 25.05
C HIS A 401 12.23 21.45 25.79
N SER A 402 11.00 21.93 25.93
CA SER A 402 10.68 23.15 26.66
C SER A 402 9.33 23.00 27.33
N VAL A 403 8.98 23.97 28.17
CA VAL A 403 7.68 24.01 28.85
C VAL A 403 6.85 25.13 28.23
N GLY A 404 5.61 24.81 27.85
CA GLY A 404 4.69 25.81 27.29
C GLY A 404 4.03 26.69 28.35
N SER A 405 3.18 27.62 27.90
CA SER A 405 2.52 28.62 28.75
C SER A 405 1.64 28.03 29.87
N ASN A 406 1.09 26.82 29.69
CA ASN A 406 0.26 26.14 30.68
C ASN A 406 1.02 25.05 31.48
N GLY A 407 2.35 25.00 31.36
CA GLY A 407 3.19 24.01 32.06
C GLY A 407 3.33 22.66 31.35
N ALA A 408 2.63 22.41 30.25
CA ALA A 408 2.78 21.16 29.50
C ALA A 408 4.07 21.16 28.66
N ASP A 409 4.69 19.99 28.58
CA ASP A 409 5.91 19.77 27.79
C ASP A 409 5.67 20.04 26.29
N VAL A 410 6.70 20.60 25.66
CA VAL A 410 6.72 20.96 24.25
C VAL A 410 8.01 20.43 23.64
N THR A 411 7.87 19.49 22.72
CA THR A 411 8.96 18.98 21.89
C THR A 411 9.08 19.86 20.65
N THR A 412 10.24 20.47 20.44
CA THR A 412 10.52 21.34 19.29
C THR A 412 11.52 20.65 18.38
N PHE A 413 11.11 20.43 17.13
CA PHE A 413 11.97 19.94 16.06
C PHE A 413 12.48 21.14 15.26
N THR A 414 13.79 21.30 15.15
CA THR A 414 14.41 22.34 14.30
C THR A 414 14.71 21.74 12.93
N LEU A 415 14.29 22.44 11.88
CA LEU A 415 14.47 22.03 10.49
C LEU A 415 15.73 22.71 9.89
N PRO A 416 16.39 22.09 8.90
CA PRO A 416 17.62 22.63 8.32
C PRO A 416 17.37 23.95 7.57
N ALA A 417 18.13 24.98 7.94
CA ALA A 417 18.01 26.30 7.34
C ALA A 417 18.48 26.38 5.88
N SER A 418 19.31 25.42 5.42
CA SER A 418 19.90 25.37 4.08
C SER A 418 18.86 25.27 2.95
N VAL A 419 17.69 24.70 3.23
CA VAL A 419 16.62 24.49 2.24
C VAL A 419 15.42 25.40 2.46
N ARG A 420 15.48 26.27 3.48
CA ARG A 420 14.38 27.15 3.89
C ARG A 420 14.36 28.41 3.04
N GLU A 421 13.18 28.77 2.55
CA GLU A 421 12.93 30.07 1.92
C GLU A 421 12.88 31.16 2.98
N THR A 422 13.52 32.29 2.69
CA THR A 422 13.52 33.48 3.53
C THR A 422 13.00 34.66 2.72
N GLU A 423 12.64 35.75 3.39
CA GLU A 423 12.31 37.00 2.71
C GLU A 423 13.43 37.41 1.74
N GLN A 424 14.70 37.28 2.17
CA GLN A 424 15.84 37.60 1.33
C GLN A 424 15.94 36.71 0.09
N THR A 425 15.74 35.38 0.20
CA THR A 425 15.82 34.49 -0.97
C THR A 425 14.70 34.75 -1.96
N ILE A 426 13.49 35.04 -1.47
CA ILE A 426 12.32 35.38 -2.29
C ILE A 426 12.56 36.70 -3.05
N MET A 427 13.07 37.73 -2.37
CA MET A 427 13.28 39.06 -2.95
C MET A 427 14.50 39.12 -3.88
N ASN A 428 15.60 38.44 -3.56
CA ASN A 428 16.83 38.41 -4.38
C ASN A 428 16.57 37.95 -5.82
N ILE A 429 15.60 37.05 -6.03
CA ILE A 429 15.21 36.55 -7.35
C ILE A 429 14.50 37.64 -8.17
N VAL A 430 13.80 38.57 -7.51
CA VAL A 430 13.09 39.67 -8.17
C VAL A 430 14.04 40.79 -8.58
N TYR A 431 14.97 41.14 -7.69
CA TYR A 431 15.97 42.17 -7.95
C TYR A 431 16.94 41.81 -9.08
N ARG A 432 17.10 40.51 -9.39
CA ARG A 432 17.90 40.06 -10.55
C ARG A 432 17.13 40.11 -11.87
N SER A 433 15.81 40.27 -11.87
CA SER A 433 14.98 40.21 -13.08
C SER A 433 14.50 41.55 -13.61
N GLU A 434 14.50 42.62 -12.79
CA GLU A 434 13.90 43.90 -13.15
C GLU A 434 14.83 45.04 -12.71
N ASP A 435 15.44 45.70 -13.70
CA ASP A 435 16.30 46.90 -13.56
C ASP A 435 15.44 48.15 -13.23
N GLU A 436 14.56 48.05 -12.24
CA GLU A 436 13.63 49.13 -11.87
C GLU A 436 13.61 49.41 -10.36
N THR A 437 13.45 50.69 -10.03
CA THR A 437 13.42 51.24 -8.67
C THR A 437 12.13 50.92 -7.89
N VAL A 438 11.13 50.28 -8.53
CA VAL A 438 9.84 49.92 -7.92
C VAL A 438 9.47 48.47 -8.28
N VAL A 439 9.73 47.54 -7.36
CA VAL A 439 9.41 46.13 -7.54
C VAL A 439 7.92 45.86 -7.25
N ARG A 440 7.13 45.53 -8.28
CA ARG A 440 5.74 45.05 -8.11
C ARG A 440 5.71 43.53 -7.97
N LEU A 441 5.53 43.05 -6.74
CA LEU A 441 5.46 41.61 -6.47
C LEU A 441 4.17 40.99 -7.01
N GLY A 442 4.31 39.95 -7.84
CA GLY A 442 3.20 39.07 -8.24
C GLY A 442 2.59 38.31 -7.06
N ILE A 443 1.39 37.76 -7.26
CA ILE A 443 0.60 37.11 -6.19
C ILE A 443 1.35 35.97 -5.49
N GLU A 444 2.05 35.11 -6.24
CA GLU A 444 2.84 34.00 -5.70
C GLU A 444 3.91 34.48 -4.71
N ARG A 445 4.57 35.60 -4.99
CA ARG A 445 5.59 36.15 -4.09
C ARG A 445 4.99 36.75 -2.83
N ARG A 446 3.83 37.41 -2.94
CA ARG A 446 3.09 37.89 -1.77
C ARG A 446 2.62 36.75 -0.88
N ILE A 447 2.13 35.65 -1.47
CA ILE A 447 1.79 34.43 -0.74
C ILE A 447 3.02 33.86 -0.05
N ALA A 448 4.14 33.73 -0.76
CA ALA A 448 5.38 33.21 -0.19
C ALA A 448 5.89 34.06 1.00
N LEU A 449 5.83 35.39 0.90
CA LEU A 449 6.21 36.28 2.01
C LEU A 449 5.26 36.15 3.22
N ALA A 450 3.96 35.99 2.97
CA ALA A 450 3.01 35.70 4.04
C ALA A 450 3.29 34.34 4.70
N LEU A 451 3.67 33.32 3.91
CA LEU A 451 4.06 32.00 4.43
C LEU A 451 5.37 32.02 5.22
N VAL A 452 6.35 32.85 4.83
CA VAL A 452 7.58 33.07 5.63
C VAL A 452 7.22 33.53 7.04
N GLN A 453 6.16 34.32 7.22
CA GLN A 453 5.74 34.79 8.54
C GLN A 453 4.83 33.78 9.24
N ARG A 454 3.82 33.26 8.54
CA ARG A 454 2.75 32.43 9.13
C ARG A 454 3.10 30.96 9.30
N GLN A 455 4.01 30.44 8.49
CA GLN A 455 4.39 29.03 8.48
C GLN A 455 5.82 28.78 8.97
N ALA A 456 6.51 29.83 9.48
CA ALA A 456 7.82 29.72 10.10
C ALA A 456 7.83 28.67 11.23
N VAL A 457 6.73 28.56 11.98
CA VAL A 457 6.55 27.56 13.02
C VAL A 457 5.21 26.86 12.79
N VAL A 458 5.22 25.54 12.71
CA VAL A 458 3.98 24.75 12.68
C VAL A 458 3.75 24.14 14.05
N ASP A 459 2.62 24.48 14.64
CA ASP A 459 2.28 24.09 16.00
C ASP A 459 1.23 22.97 16.03
N ILE A 460 1.57 21.88 16.71
CA ILE A 460 0.73 20.70 16.93
C ILE A 460 0.27 20.73 18.40
N TYR A 461 -0.89 21.34 18.64
CA TYR A 461 -1.54 21.39 19.95
C TYR A 461 -3.04 21.64 19.83
N PHE A 462 -3.74 21.35 20.92
CA PHE A 462 -5.20 21.45 21.00
C PHE A 462 -5.70 22.09 22.31
N CYS A 463 -4.82 22.27 23.29
CA CYS A 463 -5.14 22.80 24.62
C CYS A 463 -4.84 24.30 24.80
N GLY A 464 -4.55 25.04 23.73
CA GLY A 464 -4.19 26.47 23.84
C GLY A 464 -2.74 26.78 24.26
N ASN A 465 -1.96 25.77 24.70
CA ASN A 465 -0.63 25.95 25.32
C ASN A 465 0.39 26.77 24.51
N LEU A 466 0.28 26.78 23.17
CA LEU A 466 1.19 27.54 22.31
C LEU A 466 0.53 28.83 21.76
N GLY A 467 -0.42 29.42 22.50
CA GLY A 467 -0.86 30.80 22.29
C GLY A 467 -1.94 31.01 21.22
N GLY A 468 -2.83 30.04 20.99
CA GLY A 468 -3.88 30.16 20.00
C GLY A 468 -5.11 29.30 20.32
N GLU A 469 -6.12 29.39 19.47
CA GLU A 469 -7.45 28.83 19.75
C GLU A 469 -7.46 27.30 19.93
N HIS A 470 -8.43 26.83 20.71
CA HIS A 470 -8.71 25.41 20.89
C HIS A 470 -9.32 24.81 19.63
N SER A 471 -9.03 23.52 19.35
CA SER A 471 -9.69 22.78 18.27
C SER A 471 -10.99 22.17 18.78
N VAL A 472 -12.10 22.48 18.11
CA VAL A 472 -13.40 21.87 18.40
C VAL A 472 -13.37 20.39 18.02
N MET A 473 -12.71 20.05 16.93
CA MET A 473 -12.54 18.66 16.49
C MET A 473 -11.78 17.81 17.52
N ALA A 474 -10.73 18.36 18.14
CA ALA A 474 -10.00 17.66 19.20
C ALA A 474 -10.87 17.42 20.44
N ASN A 475 -11.76 18.36 20.79
CA ASN A 475 -12.70 18.17 21.89
C ASN A 475 -13.69 17.03 21.62
N VAL A 476 -14.14 16.87 20.37
CA VAL A 476 -14.99 15.73 19.96
C VAL A 476 -14.24 14.41 20.17
N LEU A 477 -12.96 14.34 19.80
CA LEU A 477 -12.15 13.12 19.98
C LEU A 477 -11.91 12.78 21.45
N LEU A 478 -11.74 13.78 22.31
CA LEU A 478 -11.57 13.57 23.76
C LEU A 478 -12.87 13.10 24.45
N THR A 479 -14.03 13.38 23.86
CA THR A 479 -15.35 13.07 24.45
C THR A 479 -16.04 11.87 23.81
N THR A 480 -15.55 11.40 22.66
CA THR A 480 -16.09 10.24 21.94
C THR A 480 -15.26 8.99 22.27
N PRO A 481 -15.85 7.93 22.82
CA PRO A 481 -15.13 6.67 23.04
C PRO A 481 -14.60 6.13 21.70
N LEU A 482 -13.35 5.65 21.66
CA LEU A 482 -12.88 4.89 20.51
C LEU A 482 -13.80 3.66 20.33
N PRO A 483 -14.30 3.39 19.11
CA PRO A 483 -14.91 2.11 18.84
C PRO A 483 -13.92 0.99 19.20
N PRO A 484 -14.37 -0.15 19.76
CA PRO A 484 -13.51 -1.32 19.85
C PRO A 484 -13.00 -1.65 18.45
N GLU A 485 -11.74 -2.06 18.32
CA GLU A 485 -11.12 -2.45 17.06
C GLU A 485 -11.95 -3.56 16.39
N THR A 486 -12.93 -3.19 15.58
CA THR A 486 -13.54 -4.10 14.64
C THR A 486 -12.52 -4.29 13.53
N CYS A 487 -11.91 -5.48 13.47
CA CYS A 487 -11.20 -5.93 12.29
C CYS A 487 -12.03 -5.55 11.05
N PRO A 488 -11.44 -4.94 10.01
CA PRO A 488 -12.13 -4.68 8.76
C PRO A 488 -12.32 -6.03 8.03
N GLY A 489 -13.31 -6.80 8.48
CA GLY A 489 -13.69 -8.12 7.96
C GLY A 489 -15.17 -8.21 7.61
N GLY A 490 -15.97 -7.17 7.88
CA GLY A 490 -17.34 -7.11 7.41
C GLY A 490 -17.37 -6.90 5.90
N ALA A 491 -17.87 -7.89 5.16
CA ALA A 491 -18.37 -7.66 3.81
C ALA A 491 -19.36 -6.48 3.81
N PRO A 492 -19.49 -5.70 2.71
CA PRO A 492 -20.51 -4.68 2.63
C PRO A 492 -21.89 -5.30 2.88
N ASP A 493 -22.66 -4.63 3.74
CA ASP A 493 -24.04 -4.93 4.10
C ASP A 493 -24.89 -5.09 2.82
N PRO A 494 -25.59 -6.21 2.60
CA PRO A 494 -26.37 -6.43 1.38
C PRO A 494 -27.71 -5.67 1.35
N THR A 495 -27.92 -4.67 2.20
CA THR A 495 -29.17 -3.88 2.22
C THR A 495 -29.21 -2.78 1.16
N SER A 496 -28.77 -3.07 -0.06
CA SER A 496 -29.23 -2.33 -1.24
C SER A 496 -30.27 -3.19 -1.94
N ASP A 497 -31.54 -2.80 -1.79
CA ASP A 497 -32.74 -3.44 -2.31
C ASP A 497 -32.63 -3.82 -3.80
N GLU A 498 -32.45 -5.11 -4.11
CA GLU A 498 -33.01 -5.78 -5.30
C GLU A 498 -33.23 -7.28 -4.99
N PRO A 499 -34.32 -7.91 -5.49
CA PRO A 499 -34.82 -9.17 -4.96
C PRO A 499 -34.07 -10.40 -5.50
N VAL A 500 -33.65 -11.28 -4.59
CA VAL A 500 -33.13 -12.64 -4.87
C VAL A 500 -34.24 -13.65 -4.54
N PRO A 501 -34.57 -14.62 -5.42
CA PRO A 501 -35.57 -15.65 -5.12
C PRO A 501 -35.03 -16.71 -4.16
N GLU A 502 -35.94 -17.29 -3.40
CA GLU A 502 -35.77 -18.16 -2.23
C GLU A 502 -34.87 -19.40 -2.41
N LEU A 503 -34.21 -19.73 -1.30
CA LEU A 503 -33.51 -20.98 -0.99
C LEU A 503 -34.51 -22.10 -0.67
N ASP A 504 -34.16 -23.33 -1.03
CA ASP A 504 -34.69 -24.53 -0.36
C ASP A 504 -33.53 -25.32 0.27
N ASP A 505 -33.68 -25.53 1.58
CA ASP A 505 -32.81 -26.28 2.47
C ASP A 505 -32.97 -27.80 2.30
N ILE A 506 -31.85 -28.55 2.37
CA ILE A 506 -31.89 -29.95 2.83
C ILE A 506 -30.70 -30.17 3.79
N GLU A 507 -31.00 -30.14 5.09
CA GLU A 507 -30.16 -30.67 6.15
C GLU A 507 -30.05 -32.21 6.04
N ALA A 508 -28.84 -32.74 6.14
CA ALA A 508 -28.62 -34.15 6.49
C ALA A 508 -27.55 -34.24 7.58
N GLN A 509 -27.95 -34.85 8.69
CA GLN A 509 -27.29 -34.96 9.98
C GLN A 509 -25.94 -35.68 9.93
N VAL A 510 -24.97 -35.18 10.70
CA VAL A 510 -23.66 -35.80 10.97
C VAL A 510 -23.64 -36.27 12.44
N PRO A 511 -23.17 -37.49 12.78
CA PRO A 511 -22.91 -37.86 14.15
C PRO A 511 -21.56 -37.34 14.63
N ALA A 512 -21.55 -36.85 15.88
CA ALA A 512 -20.39 -36.34 16.60
C ALA A 512 -19.38 -37.44 16.97
N ALA A 513 -18.09 -37.11 16.90
CA ALA A 513 -17.04 -37.80 17.63
C ALA A 513 -16.12 -36.78 18.32
N ALA A 514 -15.93 -37.01 19.61
CA ALA A 514 -15.37 -36.13 20.61
C ALA A 514 -13.83 -36.11 20.64
N GLY A 515 -13.27 -35.01 21.16
CA GLY A 515 -11.85 -34.87 21.46
C GLY A 515 -11.51 -33.44 21.88
N GLY A 516 -11.95 -33.05 23.07
CA GLY A 516 -11.70 -31.71 23.63
C GLY A 516 -10.29 -31.54 24.19
N LEU A 517 -9.75 -30.33 24.08
CA LEU A 517 -8.65 -29.81 24.88
C LEU A 517 -8.97 -28.36 25.30
N ALA A 518 -8.66 -28.07 26.57
CA ALA A 518 -9.12 -26.96 27.38
C ALA A 518 -8.39 -25.60 27.12
N PRO A 519 -8.92 -24.46 27.60
CA PRO A 519 -8.47 -23.13 27.21
C PRO A 519 -7.31 -22.64 28.08
N HIS A 520 -6.27 -22.08 27.46
CA HIS A 520 -5.19 -21.38 28.16
C HIS A 520 -5.33 -19.85 28.01
N SER A 521 -5.62 -19.22 29.15
CA SER A 521 -4.97 -18.03 29.73
C SER A 521 -4.60 -16.85 28.80
N SER A 522 -5.28 -15.72 29.03
CA SER A 522 -4.92 -14.36 28.64
C SER A 522 -3.58 -13.90 29.22
N GLY A 523 -2.63 -13.53 28.36
CA GLY A 523 -1.38 -12.85 28.74
C GLY A 523 -0.46 -12.69 27.52
N ASP A 524 -0.11 -11.44 27.22
CA ASP A 524 0.79 -10.98 26.15
C ASP A 524 0.44 -11.38 24.71
N ALA A 525 -0.20 -10.46 23.98
CA ALA A 525 -0.38 -10.56 22.54
C ALA A 525 0.96 -10.32 21.82
N SER A 526 1.84 -11.32 21.86
CA SER A 526 2.92 -11.43 20.88
C SER A 526 2.28 -11.50 19.51
N VAL A 527 2.56 -10.52 18.64
CA VAL A 527 2.16 -10.56 17.23
C VAL A 527 2.61 -11.92 16.65
N PRO A 528 1.74 -12.68 15.94
CA PRO A 528 2.15 -13.93 15.32
C PRO A 528 3.33 -13.65 14.39
N THR A 529 4.48 -14.28 14.65
CA THR A 529 5.62 -14.19 13.73
C THR A 529 5.17 -14.77 12.39
N PRO A 530 5.20 -14.00 11.29
CA PRO A 530 4.81 -14.51 9.98
C PRO A 530 5.77 -15.65 9.60
N ILE A 531 5.21 -16.82 9.33
CA ILE A 531 5.99 -18.06 9.36
C ILE A 531 6.93 -18.17 8.14
N PHE A 532 6.47 -17.72 6.96
CA PHE A 532 7.28 -17.41 5.79
C PHE A 532 6.45 -16.62 4.75
N MET A 533 6.73 -15.33 4.57
CA MET A 533 6.04 -14.43 3.62
C MET A 533 4.50 -14.36 3.73
N GLU A 534 3.94 -14.76 4.87
CA GLU A 534 2.53 -14.60 5.23
C GLU A 534 2.24 -13.20 5.81
N GLN A 535 1.15 -12.57 5.41
CA GLN A 535 0.70 -11.30 5.96
C GLN A 535 0.20 -11.47 7.41
N PRO A 536 0.86 -10.86 8.41
CA PRO A 536 0.44 -10.95 9.81
C PRO A 536 -0.95 -10.34 10.01
N GLY A 537 -1.68 -10.79 11.04
CA GLY A 537 -3.00 -10.24 11.40
C GLY A 537 -4.11 -10.46 10.36
N THR A 538 -3.90 -11.34 9.38
CA THR A 538 -5.00 -11.84 8.54
C THR A 538 -5.81 -12.84 9.37
N THR A 539 -7.13 -12.61 9.52
CA THR A 539 -8.04 -13.60 10.12
C THR A 539 -7.87 -14.94 9.41
N PRO A 540 -7.88 -16.09 10.12
CA PRO A 540 -7.78 -17.40 9.50
C PRO A 540 -8.76 -17.49 8.33
N SER A 541 -8.22 -17.72 7.14
CA SER A 541 -9.01 -17.74 5.91
C SER A 541 -9.31 -19.18 5.53
N GLU A 542 -10.23 -19.37 4.59
CA GLU A 542 -10.49 -20.69 3.99
C GLU A 542 -9.24 -21.36 3.42
N ILE A 543 -8.17 -20.60 3.14
CA ILE A 543 -6.90 -21.14 2.61
C ILE A 543 -5.93 -21.60 3.70
N THR A 544 -6.11 -21.16 4.96
CA THR A 544 -5.14 -21.39 6.03
C THR A 544 -4.81 -22.88 6.26
N PRO A 545 -5.79 -23.81 6.24
CA PRO A 545 -5.51 -25.25 6.35
C PRO A 545 -4.78 -25.86 5.13
N PHE A 546 -4.70 -25.12 4.04
CA PHE A 546 -4.16 -25.57 2.75
C PHE A 546 -2.87 -24.85 2.38
N LEU A 547 -2.25 -24.12 3.32
CA LEU A 547 -0.94 -23.55 3.10
C LEU A 547 0.10 -24.68 2.97
N PRO A 548 1.04 -24.59 2.03
CA PRO A 548 2.11 -25.57 1.91
C PRO A 548 2.96 -25.62 3.21
N PRO A 549 3.58 -26.77 3.51
CA PRO A 549 4.43 -26.92 4.68
C PRO A 549 5.49 -25.82 4.76
N VAL A 550 5.58 -25.16 5.91
CA VAL A 550 6.51 -24.03 6.16
C VAL A 550 7.95 -24.42 5.84
N ALA A 551 8.37 -25.61 6.27
CA ALA A 551 9.72 -26.12 6.05
C ALA A 551 10.05 -26.22 4.54
N LEU A 552 9.11 -26.72 3.74
CA LEU A 552 9.27 -26.77 2.28
C LEU A 552 9.30 -25.38 1.65
N ARG A 553 8.43 -24.46 2.08
CA ARG A 553 8.44 -23.07 1.60
C ARG A 553 9.79 -22.40 1.83
N ARG A 554 10.33 -22.50 3.05
CA ARG A 554 11.66 -21.95 3.38
C ARG A 554 12.76 -22.58 2.54
N ARG A 555 12.71 -23.90 2.33
CA ARG A 555 13.72 -24.64 1.55
C ARG A 555 13.69 -24.30 0.05
N LEU A 556 12.50 -24.10 -0.54
CA LEU A 556 12.36 -23.74 -1.96
C LEU A 556 12.73 -22.28 -2.26
N PHE A 557 12.54 -21.38 -1.29
CA PHE A 557 12.62 -19.93 -1.50
C PHE A 557 13.67 -19.21 -0.65
N GLY A 558 14.53 -19.95 0.07
CA GLY A 558 15.72 -19.40 0.72
C GLY A 558 15.49 -18.64 2.02
N GLY A 559 14.61 -19.13 2.90
CA GLY A 559 14.53 -18.62 4.28
C GLY A 559 15.70 -19.14 5.10
N GLU A 560 16.56 -18.25 5.62
CA GLU A 560 17.63 -18.62 6.56
C GLU A 560 17.04 -19.31 7.80
N ASP A 561 17.32 -20.61 7.92
CA ASP A 561 17.50 -21.36 9.16
C ASP A 561 18.12 -22.71 8.75
N GLU A 562 19.45 -22.75 8.71
CA GLU A 562 20.26 -23.97 8.47
C GLU A 562 20.13 -25.01 9.61
N THR A 563 19.21 -24.87 10.56
CA THR A 563 19.26 -25.62 11.84
C THR A 563 17.97 -26.33 12.24
N ASN A 564 17.22 -26.86 11.28
CA ASN A 564 16.39 -28.05 11.53
C ASN A 564 16.35 -28.93 10.28
N ILE A 565 17.41 -29.71 10.12
CA ILE A 565 17.39 -30.90 9.28
C ILE A 565 16.45 -31.89 9.96
N GLY A 566 15.14 -31.76 9.72
CA GLY A 566 14.26 -32.91 9.82
C GLY A 566 14.82 -34.02 8.93
N ASP A 567 14.69 -35.27 9.37
CA ASP A 567 15.24 -36.44 8.68
C ASP A 567 15.01 -36.33 7.18
N ALA A 568 16.04 -36.55 6.37
CA ALA A 568 16.01 -36.30 4.93
C ALA A 568 14.83 -37.00 4.20
N GLY A 569 14.25 -38.04 4.80
CA GLY A 569 13.06 -38.74 4.32
C GLY A 569 11.74 -37.97 4.48
N GLU A 570 11.54 -37.20 5.56
CA GLU A 570 10.24 -36.58 5.87
C GLU A 570 9.89 -35.45 4.90
N TRP A 571 10.86 -34.59 4.59
CA TRP A 571 10.62 -33.49 3.65
C TRP A 571 10.50 -33.97 2.20
N ALA A 572 11.19 -35.06 1.83
CA ALA A 572 11.13 -35.62 0.48
C ALA A 572 9.76 -36.25 0.19
N ALA A 573 9.15 -36.89 1.20
CA ALA A 573 7.76 -37.36 1.12
C ALA A 573 6.80 -36.18 0.90
N ALA A 574 6.88 -35.15 1.75
CA ALA A 574 6.06 -33.96 1.59
C ALA A 574 6.27 -33.27 0.22
N ALA A 575 7.51 -33.19 -0.29
CA ALA A 575 7.78 -32.62 -1.60
C ALA A 575 7.16 -33.41 -2.76
N ARG A 576 7.10 -34.75 -2.66
CA ARG A 576 6.39 -35.60 -3.64
C ARG A 576 4.89 -35.34 -3.62
N GLU A 577 4.29 -35.22 -2.44
CA GLU A 577 2.86 -34.90 -2.31
C GLU A 577 2.54 -33.55 -2.97
N GLU A 578 3.34 -32.54 -2.68
CA GLU A 578 3.19 -31.20 -3.24
C GLU A 578 3.38 -31.19 -4.76
N LEU A 579 4.34 -31.96 -5.28
CA LEU A 579 4.54 -32.12 -6.71
C LEU A 579 3.29 -32.68 -7.40
N THR A 580 2.70 -33.74 -6.84
CA THR A 580 1.47 -34.33 -7.37
C THR A 580 0.30 -33.35 -7.36
N MET A 581 0.10 -32.58 -6.28
CA MET A 581 -0.98 -31.59 -6.22
C MET A 581 -0.78 -30.43 -7.21
N VAL A 582 0.47 -30.01 -7.43
CA VAL A 582 0.82 -29.02 -8.45
C VAL A 582 0.54 -29.57 -9.85
N GLU A 583 0.88 -30.83 -10.13
CA GLU A 583 0.56 -31.50 -11.40
C GLU A 583 -0.94 -31.57 -11.66
N MET A 584 -1.72 -31.96 -10.65
CA MET A 584 -3.19 -31.92 -10.73
C MET A 584 -3.68 -30.51 -11.05
N CYS A 585 -3.04 -29.47 -10.50
CA CYS A 585 -3.37 -28.08 -10.83
C CYS A 585 -3.05 -27.73 -12.28
N VAL A 586 -1.89 -28.13 -12.81
CA VAL A 586 -1.51 -27.95 -14.22
C VAL A 586 -2.55 -28.60 -15.12
N THR A 587 -2.94 -29.85 -14.86
CA THR A 587 -4.02 -30.53 -15.60
C THR A 587 -5.34 -29.78 -15.49
N ARG A 588 -5.68 -29.25 -14.31
CA ARG A 588 -6.91 -28.45 -14.12
C ARG A 588 -6.96 -27.23 -15.02
N THR A 589 -5.83 -26.56 -15.22
CA THR A 589 -5.76 -25.34 -16.03
C THR A 589 -6.08 -25.56 -17.51
N GLN A 590 -6.12 -26.82 -17.97
CA GLN A 590 -6.46 -27.20 -19.34
C GLN A 590 -7.94 -27.59 -19.50
N THR A 591 -8.74 -27.51 -18.43
CA THR A 591 -10.17 -27.86 -18.48
C THR A 591 -11.03 -26.65 -18.83
N GLU A 592 -12.07 -26.84 -19.65
CA GLU A 592 -13.03 -25.78 -20.00
C GLU A 592 -13.66 -25.13 -18.76
N HIS A 593 -13.93 -25.92 -17.72
CA HIS A 593 -14.47 -25.42 -16.46
C HIS A 593 -13.54 -24.39 -15.80
N PHE A 594 -12.23 -24.63 -15.81
CA PHE A 594 -11.25 -23.73 -15.22
C PHE A 594 -11.08 -22.45 -16.06
N GLU A 595 -11.06 -22.58 -17.39
CA GLU A 595 -11.00 -21.43 -18.30
C GLU A 595 -12.24 -20.53 -18.16
N ASP A 596 -13.44 -21.12 -18.10
CA ASP A 596 -14.68 -20.37 -17.85
C ASP A 596 -14.64 -19.66 -16.48
N TRP A 597 -14.11 -20.31 -15.43
CA TRP A 597 -13.94 -19.65 -14.14
C TRP A 597 -12.97 -18.45 -14.21
N CYS A 598 -11.82 -18.62 -14.86
CA CYS A 598 -10.82 -17.57 -15.03
C CYS A 598 -11.41 -16.34 -15.73
N SER A 599 -12.11 -16.55 -16.85
CA SER A 599 -12.75 -15.48 -17.63
C SER A 599 -13.75 -14.67 -16.79
N LYS A 600 -14.51 -15.33 -15.90
CA LYS A 600 -15.51 -14.69 -15.03
C LYS A 600 -14.94 -13.99 -13.81
N ASN A 601 -13.68 -14.25 -13.45
CA ASN A 601 -13.07 -13.74 -12.21
C ASN A 601 -11.84 -12.85 -12.44
N ALA A 602 -11.57 -12.45 -13.69
CA ALA A 602 -10.39 -11.68 -14.08
C ALA A 602 -9.08 -12.32 -13.56
N ALA A 603 -9.03 -13.66 -13.59
CA ALA A 603 -7.84 -14.44 -13.34
C ALA A 603 -7.28 -14.92 -14.68
N ASP A 604 -5.95 -14.97 -14.80
CA ASP A 604 -5.29 -15.41 -16.03
C ASP A 604 -4.91 -16.89 -15.89
N ALA A 605 -5.54 -17.74 -16.69
CA ALA A 605 -5.29 -19.18 -16.70
C ALA A 605 -3.85 -19.52 -17.12
N THR A 606 -3.28 -18.72 -18.03
CA THR A 606 -1.92 -18.91 -18.53
C THR A 606 -0.90 -18.57 -17.46
N GLU A 607 -1.09 -17.47 -16.73
CA GLU A 607 -0.23 -17.07 -15.61
C GLU A 607 -0.27 -18.08 -14.45
N ILE A 608 -1.46 -18.61 -14.12
CA ILE A 608 -1.60 -19.64 -13.10
C ILE A 608 -0.91 -20.93 -13.53
N ARG A 609 -1.11 -21.36 -14.79
CA ARG A 609 -0.44 -22.54 -15.35
C ARG A 609 1.07 -22.38 -15.31
N HIS A 610 1.59 -21.25 -15.79
CA HIS A 610 3.02 -20.98 -15.80
C HIS A 610 3.62 -20.99 -14.39
N ALA A 611 2.92 -20.44 -13.40
CA ALA A 611 3.34 -20.50 -12.01
C ALA A 611 3.36 -21.93 -11.45
N ALA A 612 2.34 -22.74 -11.78
CA ALA A 612 2.28 -24.14 -11.38
C ALA A 612 3.41 -24.96 -12.03
N GLU A 613 3.70 -24.77 -13.31
CA GLU A 613 4.83 -25.39 -14.01
C GLU A 613 6.18 -24.97 -13.40
N LYS A 614 6.37 -23.69 -13.07
CA LYS A 614 7.58 -23.19 -12.38
C LYS A 614 7.74 -23.81 -11.00
N LEU A 615 6.64 -24.02 -10.26
CA LEU A 615 6.65 -24.76 -8.98
C LEU A 615 7.03 -26.22 -9.19
N GLN A 616 6.48 -26.87 -10.22
CA GLN A 616 6.78 -28.26 -10.57
C GLN A 616 8.29 -28.45 -10.79
N VAL A 617 8.91 -27.59 -11.61
CA VAL A 617 10.35 -27.60 -11.86
C VAL A 617 11.15 -27.44 -10.56
N LYS A 618 10.80 -26.45 -9.72
CA LYS A 618 11.49 -26.24 -8.44
C LYS A 618 11.37 -27.42 -7.47
N LEU A 619 10.21 -28.07 -7.41
CA LEU A 619 9.99 -29.25 -6.57
C LEU A 619 10.77 -30.47 -7.10
N ILE A 620 10.84 -30.66 -8.42
CA ILE A 620 11.65 -31.70 -9.06
C ILE A 620 13.14 -31.48 -8.79
N GLU A 621 13.65 -30.25 -8.97
CA GLU A 621 15.04 -29.89 -8.68
C GLU A 621 15.38 -30.15 -7.21
N LEU A 622 14.47 -29.79 -6.29
CA LEU A 622 14.64 -30.03 -4.87
C LEU A 622 14.71 -31.54 -4.56
N LEU A 623 13.82 -32.34 -5.15
CA LEU A 623 13.82 -33.80 -5.00
C LEU A 623 15.09 -34.43 -5.61
N ALA A 624 15.55 -33.95 -6.76
CA ALA A 624 16.79 -34.43 -7.38
C ALA A 624 18.01 -34.17 -6.48
N ASN A 625 18.08 -33.00 -5.84
CA ASN A 625 19.14 -32.68 -4.88
C ASN A 625 19.14 -33.60 -3.65
N SER A 626 17.98 -34.14 -3.24
CA SER A 626 17.89 -35.15 -2.17
C SER A 626 18.56 -36.46 -2.56
N THR A 627 18.34 -36.92 -3.80
CA THR A 627 18.91 -38.16 -4.32
C THR A 627 20.41 -38.04 -4.54
N SER A 628 20.91 -36.86 -4.94
CA SER A 628 22.35 -36.59 -5.09
C SER A 628 23.11 -36.63 -3.76
N ALA A 629 22.49 -36.14 -2.67
CA ALA A 629 23.09 -36.13 -1.33
C ALA A 629 23.25 -37.54 -0.74
N VAL A 630 22.40 -38.50 -1.16
CA VAL A 630 22.48 -39.91 -0.75
C VAL A 630 23.60 -40.67 -1.47
N VAL A 631 24.04 -40.21 -2.65
CA VAL A 631 25.08 -40.88 -3.46
C VAL A 631 26.51 -40.50 -3.02
N HIS A 632 26.69 -39.44 -2.24
CA HIS A 632 28.02 -38.99 -1.76
C HIS A 632 28.46 -39.59 -0.40
N VAL A 633 27.71 -40.55 0.14
CA VAL A 633 28.10 -41.31 1.35
C VAL A 633 28.20 -42.79 1.00
N VAL A 634 29.25 -43.16 0.25
CA VAL A 634 29.73 -44.55 0.12
C VAL A 634 31.25 -44.55 0.14
#